data_AF-A0A9D7EAV3-F1
#
_entry.id   AF-A0A9D7EAV3-F1
#
_cell.length_a   1.000
_cell.length_b   1.000
_cell.length_c   1.000
_cell.angle_alpha   90.00
_cell.angle_beta   90.00
_cell.angle_gamma   90.00
#
_symmetry.space_group_name_H-M   'P 1'
#
loop_
_entity.id
_entity.type
_entity.pdbx_description
1 polymer ?
#
loop_
_entity_poly.entity_id
_entity_poly.type
_entity_poly.pdbx_seq_one_letter_code
_entity_poly.pdbx_strand_id
1 'polypeptide(L)'
;MYNELSPRLGFEDIGGDPRNNRQNAITGVPPEIEASVLARLASAGSVPRNSSALQLELPLTIAAEPRPAIVDLIQLEARRVRQGQGLFRKDLLVLYEGRCAISDFTPNAVVDAAHIVPYAETSDHDINNGLLLRADLHNLFDDGLLRIEPVRMRVELSKELTRTPYAELAGMPLRPRIDGSFPAIEALDQHYRTHRSR
;
A
#
# COMPACT_ATOMS: atom_id res chain seq x y z
N MET A 1 34.61 -5.24 47.23
CA MET A 1 33.44 -4.79 48.01
C MET A 1 32.66 -3.82 47.16
N TYR A 2 31.37 -4.09 47.02
CA TYR A 2 30.37 -3.25 46.36
C TYR A 2 30.27 -1.87 47.03
N ASN A 3 29.98 -0.83 46.27
CA ASN A 3 28.93 0.08 46.70
C ASN A 3 28.21 0.72 45.50
N GLU A 4 26.89 0.60 45.55
CA GLU A 4 25.89 1.14 44.64
C GLU A 4 25.87 2.66 44.69
N LEU A 5 25.44 3.32 43.61
CA LEU A 5 24.62 4.53 43.64
C LEU A 5 24.06 4.79 42.23
N SER A 6 22.78 4.48 42.04
CA SER A 6 21.98 4.95 40.90
C SER A 6 21.77 6.46 40.97
N PRO A 7 21.64 7.16 39.83
CA PRO A 7 20.78 8.33 39.76
C PRO A 7 19.61 8.06 38.80
N ARG A 8 18.41 8.12 39.37
CA ARG A 8 17.15 8.28 38.63
C ARG A 8 17.17 9.65 37.95
N LEU A 9 17.15 9.67 36.62
CA LEU A 9 16.66 10.80 35.81
C LEU A 9 15.41 10.21 35.11
N GLY A 10 14.18 10.60 35.42
CA GLY A 10 13.71 11.97 35.53
C GLY A 10 13.50 12.55 34.13
N PHE A 11 12.77 11.86 33.26
CA PHE A 11 12.30 12.44 32.00
C PHE A 11 10.89 12.96 32.20
N GLU A 12 10.84 14.28 32.40
CA GLU A 12 9.64 15.08 32.46
C GLU A 12 8.91 15.09 31.10
N ASP A 13 7.59 15.24 31.25
CA ASP A 13 6.55 15.42 30.27
C ASP A 13 6.91 16.53 29.25
N ILE A 14 7.06 16.17 27.97
CA ILE A 14 7.00 17.13 26.86
C ILE A 14 5.81 16.77 25.99
N GLY A 15 4.69 17.41 26.32
CA GLY A 15 3.53 17.49 25.46
C GLY A 15 3.87 18.17 24.12
N GLY A 16 3.42 17.50 23.05
CA GLY A 16 2.87 18.15 21.86
C GLY A 16 3.83 18.50 20.73
N ASP A 17 3.76 17.70 19.66
CA ASP A 17 3.62 18.28 18.33
C ASP A 17 2.71 17.41 17.43
N PRO A 18 1.50 17.87 17.06
CA PRO A 18 0.54 17.14 16.23
C PRO A 18 0.92 17.07 14.75
N ARG A 19 2.14 17.44 14.36
CA ARG A 19 2.63 17.39 12.98
C ARG A 19 2.92 15.98 12.43
N ASN A 20 2.54 14.91 13.12
CA ASN A 20 2.39 13.57 12.52
C ASN A 20 1.14 13.48 11.63
N ASN A 21 1.03 14.46 10.73
CA ASN A 21 -0.03 14.63 9.77
C ASN A 21 0.48 14.30 8.36
N ARG A 22 0.81 13.02 8.12
CA ARG A 22 0.95 12.49 6.75
C ARG A 22 -0.21 11.56 6.36
N GLN A 23 -1.00 11.09 7.31
CA GLN A 23 -2.26 10.38 7.04
C GLN A 23 -3.53 11.24 7.16
N ASN A 24 -3.46 12.51 7.59
CA ASN A 24 -4.64 13.39 7.76
C ASN A 24 -4.58 14.67 6.89
N ALA A 25 -4.20 14.55 5.61
CA ALA A 25 -4.58 15.55 4.61
C ALA A 25 -6.00 15.24 4.10
N ILE A 26 -6.99 15.50 4.96
CA ILE A 26 -8.42 15.42 4.63
C ILE A 26 -8.75 16.61 3.73
N THR A 27 -8.77 16.41 2.41
CA THR A 27 -9.61 17.12 1.42
C THR A 27 -9.52 16.50 0.02
N GLY A 28 -8.50 15.70 -0.27
CA GLY A 28 -8.37 14.96 -1.53
C GLY A 28 -8.79 13.49 -1.40
N VAL A 29 -9.46 12.96 -2.42
CA VAL A 29 -9.53 11.51 -2.64
C VAL A 29 -8.09 11.04 -2.93
N PRO A 30 -7.50 10.11 -2.16
CA PRO A 30 -6.18 9.57 -2.46
C PRO A 30 -6.08 9.08 -3.91
N PRO A 31 -4.96 9.30 -4.62
CA PRO A 31 -4.84 9.01 -6.05
C PRO A 31 -5.12 7.54 -6.40
N GLU A 32 -4.84 6.61 -5.49
CA GLU A 32 -5.19 5.20 -5.61
C GLU A 32 -6.70 4.93 -5.60
N ILE A 33 -7.48 5.78 -4.91
CA ILE A 33 -8.94 5.73 -4.90
C ILE A 33 -9.50 6.35 -6.18
N GLU A 34 -8.92 7.45 -6.65
CA GLU A 34 -9.33 8.10 -7.91
C GLU A 34 -9.13 7.15 -9.11
N ALA A 35 -7.98 6.46 -9.17
CA ALA A 35 -7.68 5.44 -10.16
C ALA A 35 -8.67 4.24 -10.09
N SER A 36 -8.98 3.74 -8.89
CA SER A 36 -9.92 2.62 -8.70
C SER A 36 -11.35 2.98 -9.11
N VAL A 37 -11.83 4.18 -8.74
CA VAL A 37 -13.17 4.66 -9.10
C VAL A 37 -13.29 4.85 -10.61
N LEU A 38 -12.29 5.46 -11.25
CA LEU A 38 -12.25 5.65 -12.71
C LEU A 38 -12.20 4.32 -13.46
N ALA A 39 -11.39 3.36 -13.02
CA ALA A 39 -11.30 2.02 -13.63
C ALA A 39 -12.64 1.29 -13.58
N ARG A 40 -13.36 1.36 -12.44
CA ARG A 40 -14.67 0.72 -12.29
C ARG A 40 -15.76 1.41 -13.10
N LEU A 41 -15.77 2.74 -13.16
CA LEU A 41 -16.68 3.50 -14.02
C LEU A 41 -16.46 3.17 -15.51
N ALA A 42 -15.20 3.00 -15.95
CA ALA A 42 -14.88 2.59 -17.31
C ALA A 42 -15.38 1.15 -17.61
N SER A 43 -15.29 0.24 -16.63
CA SER A 43 -15.77 -1.15 -16.77
C SER A 43 -17.31 -1.28 -16.80
N ALA A 44 -18.03 -0.30 -16.24
CA ALA A 44 -19.50 -0.24 -16.28
C ALA A 44 -20.05 0.30 -17.62
N GLY A 45 -19.17 0.79 -18.51
CA GLY A 45 -19.48 1.36 -19.83
C GLY A 45 -19.62 0.32 -20.95
N SER A 46 -20.32 -0.79 -20.73
CA SER A 46 -20.75 -1.70 -21.80
C SER A 46 -22.20 -1.41 -22.16
N VAL A 47 -22.43 -0.43 -23.05
CA VAL A 47 -23.74 -0.22 -23.68
C VAL A 47 -23.97 -1.34 -24.70
N PRO A 48 -25.06 -2.12 -24.62
CA PRO A 48 -25.35 -3.11 -25.64
C PRO A 48 -25.66 -2.41 -26.97
N ARG A 49 -24.91 -2.75 -28.03
CA ARG A 49 -25.23 -2.34 -29.40
C ARG A 49 -26.45 -3.14 -29.85
N ASN A 50 -27.62 -2.52 -29.88
CA ASN A 50 -28.73 -2.98 -30.71
C ASN A 50 -28.84 -2.13 -31.98
N SER A 51 -29.35 -2.80 -33.01
CA SER A 51 -29.22 -2.51 -34.43
C SER A 51 -30.10 -1.34 -34.91
N SER A 52 -29.58 -0.64 -35.93
CA SER A 52 -30.29 0.23 -36.89
C SER A 52 -31.00 1.50 -36.38
N ALA A 53 -30.35 2.67 -36.55
CA ALA A 53 -30.92 3.84 -37.22
C ALA A 53 -29.88 4.97 -37.36
N LEU A 54 -29.62 5.34 -38.62
CA LEU A 54 -29.24 6.66 -39.17
C LEU A 54 -28.39 7.64 -38.32
N GLN A 55 -27.18 7.87 -38.84
CA GLN A 55 -26.27 8.98 -38.55
C GLN A 55 -26.98 10.35 -38.62
N LEU A 56 -26.93 11.12 -37.52
CA LEU A 56 -27.01 12.58 -37.56
C LEU A 56 -26.02 13.16 -36.53
N GLU A 57 -25.37 14.25 -36.92
CA GLU A 57 -24.11 14.75 -36.38
C GLU A 57 -24.15 15.27 -34.92
N LEU A 58 -22.99 15.15 -34.27
CA LEU A 58 -22.70 15.50 -32.88
C LEU A 58 -22.46 17.02 -32.73
N PRO A 59 -23.04 17.73 -31.74
CA PRO A 59 -22.41 18.92 -31.22
C PRO A 59 -21.39 18.50 -30.15
N LEU A 60 -20.12 18.84 -30.38
CA LEU A 60 -19.16 19.01 -29.30
C LEU A 60 -19.76 19.99 -28.27
N THR A 61 -19.47 19.77 -26.99
CA THR A 61 -19.84 20.53 -25.78
C THR A 61 -21.14 20.18 -25.08
N ILE A 62 -21.05 19.29 -24.08
CA ILE A 62 -21.58 19.57 -22.73
C ILE A 62 -20.52 19.03 -21.75
N ALA A 63 -19.85 19.91 -21.01
CA ALA A 63 -19.21 19.56 -19.76
C ALA A 63 -20.32 19.07 -18.82
N ALA A 64 -20.51 17.75 -18.73
CA ALA A 64 -21.52 17.20 -17.87
C ALA A 64 -21.05 17.36 -16.42
N GLU A 65 -21.51 18.41 -15.76
CA GLU A 65 -21.53 18.50 -14.30
C GLU A 65 -22.00 17.14 -13.75
N PRO A 66 -21.22 16.47 -12.88
CA PRO A 66 -21.60 15.15 -12.41
C PRO A 66 -22.94 15.26 -11.70
N ARG A 67 -23.93 14.46 -12.13
CA ARG A 67 -25.24 14.41 -11.46
C ARG A 67 -25.01 14.17 -9.96
N PRO A 68 -25.79 14.80 -9.07
CA PRO A 68 -25.60 14.67 -7.62
C PRO A 68 -25.51 13.22 -7.15
N ALA A 69 -26.29 12.31 -7.76
CA ALA A 69 -26.22 10.88 -7.48
C ALA A 69 -24.86 10.21 -7.81
N ILE A 70 -24.15 10.67 -8.85
CA ILE A 70 -22.80 10.17 -9.19
C ILE A 70 -21.79 10.66 -8.14
N VAL A 71 -21.91 11.92 -7.71
CA VAL A 71 -21.07 12.48 -6.65
C VAL A 71 -21.24 11.69 -5.34
N ASP A 72 -22.47 11.38 -4.96
CA ASP A 72 -22.77 10.59 -3.76
C ASP A 72 -22.16 9.18 -3.83
N LEU A 73 -22.25 8.50 -4.98
CA LEU A 73 -21.64 7.19 -5.18
C LEU A 73 -20.11 7.23 -5.05
N ILE A 74 -19.46 8.25 -5.64
CA ILE A 74 -18.01 8.47 -5.51
C ILE A 74 -17.63 8.68 -4.05
N GLN A 75 -18.39 9.49 -3.30
CA GLN A 75 -18.13 9.75 -1.89
C GLN A 75 -18.29 8.51 -1.01
N LEU A 76 -19.33 7.70 -1.27
CA LEU A 76 -19.57 6.44 -0.57
C LEU A 76 -18.43 5.45 -0.81
N GLU A 77 -18.00 5.30 -2.07
CA GLU A 77 -16.90 4.42 -2.42
C GLU A 77 -15.57 4.90 -1.81
N ALA A 78 -15.28 6.21 -1.89
CA ALA A 78 -14.09 6.77 -1.27
C ALA A 78 -14.08 6.54 0.25
N ARG A 79 -15.24 6.57 0.91
CA ARG A 79 -15.35 6.21 2.34
C ARG A 79 -15.04 4.72 2.55
N ARG A 80 -15.61 3.84 1.74
CA ARG A 80 -15.38 2.39 1.81
C ARG A 80 -13.90 2.05 1.69
N VAL A 81 -13.22 2.61 0.69
CA VAL A 81 -11.79 2.34 0.47
C VAL A 81 -10.93 2.91 1.60
N ARG A 82 -11.21 4.12 2.11
CA ARG A 82 -10.49 4.66 3.28
C ARG A 82 -10.64 3.78 4.52
N GLN A 83 -11.85 3.28 4.77
CA GLN A 83 -12.11 2.37 5.89
C GLN A 83 -11.38 1.04 5.68
N GLY A 84 -11.42 0.49 4.46
CA GLY A 84 -10.72 -0.73 4.08
C GLY A 84 -9.20 -0.64 4.28
N GLN A 85 -8.56 0.43 3.79
CA GLN A 85 -7.14 0.71 4.04
C GLN A 85 -6.79 0.77 5.53
N GLY A 86 -7.66 1.41 6.34
CA GLY A 86 -7.47 1.51 7.78
C GLY A 86 -7.57 0.15 8.50
N LEU A 87 -8.48 -0.72 8.07
CA LEU A 87 -8.62 -2.08 8.60
C LEU A 87 -7.44 -2.96 8.15
N PHE A 88 -7.12 -2.95 6.86
CA PHE A 88 -5.98 -3.66 6.28
C PHE A 88 -4.68 -3.39 7.02
N ARG A 89 -4.40 -2.10 7.29
CA ARG A 89 -3.22 -1.72 8.07
C ARG A 89 -3.24 -2.26 9.50
N LYS A 90 -4.39 -2.20 10.19
CA LYS A 90 -4.52 -2.70 11.56
C LYS A 90 -4.27 -4.21 11.61
N ASP A 91 -4.84 -4.94 10.66
CA ASP A 91 -4.72 -6.39 10.62
C ASP A 91 -3.27 -6.82 10.31
N LEU A 92 -2.60 -6.13 9.38
CA LEU A 92 -1.17 -6.36 9.12
C LEU A 92 -0.28 -5.99 10.31
N LEU A 93 -0.59 -4.93 11.06
CA LEU A 93 0.14 -4.59 12.28
C LEU A 93 0.06 -5.72 13.31
N VAL A 94 -1.10 -6.36 13.46
CA VAL A 94 -1.25 -7.53 14.34
C VAL A 94 -0.47 -8.73 13.78
N LEU A 95 -0.65 -9.02 12.49
CA LEU A 95 -0.10 -10.21 11.83
C LEU A 95 1.43 -10.23 11.78
N TYR A 96 2.06 -9.05 11.66
CA TYR A 96 3.51 -8.86 11.68
C TYR A 96 4.04 -8.37 13.03
N GLU A 97 3.21 -8.32 14.08
CA GLU A 97 3.61 -7.86 15.42
C GLU A 97 4.24 -6.45 15.42
N GLY A 98 3.78 -5.58 14.53
CA GLY A 98 4.30 -4.22 14.34
C GLY A 98 5.69 -4.15 13.69
N ARG A 99 6.24 -5.29 13.26
CA ARG A 99 7.61 -5.41 12.74
C ARG A 99 7.65 -5.40 11.22
N CYS A 100 8.70 -4.80 10.67
CA CYS A 100 8.91 -4.84 9.23
C CYS A 100 9.20 -6.27 8.78
N ALA A 101 8.52 -6.74 7.73
CA ALA A 101 8.71 -8.07 7.17
C ALA A 101 10.14 -8.34 6.66
N ILE A 102 10.92 -7.29 6.41
CA ILE A 102 12.30 -7.37 5.90
C ILE A 102 13.32 -6.99 6.98
N SER A 103 13.16 -5.83 7.60
CA SER A 103 14.17 -5.28 8.55
C SER A 103 13.89 -5.61 10.02
N ASP A 104 12.77 -6.28 10.31
CA ASP A 104 12.31 -6.70 11.63
C ASP A 104 12.07 -5.53 12.61
N PHE A 105 13.13 -4.95 13.17
CA PHE A 105 13.05 -3.92 14.20
C PHE A 105 12.76 -2.55 13.61
N THR A 106 11.51 -2.11 13.70
CA THR A 106 11.13 -0.74 13.35
C THR A 106 9.97 -0.27 14.23
N PRO A 107 9.96 0.99 14.70
CA PRO A 107 8.79 1.53 15.39
C PRO A 107 7.53 1.46 14.51
N ASN A 108 6.37 1.19 15.12
CA ASN A 108 5.07 1.19 14.42
C ASN A 108 4.79 2.49 13.63
N ALA A 109 5.42 3.60 14.02
CA ALA A 109 5.29 4.91 13.40
C ALA A 109 5.96 5.02 12.02
N VAL A 110 6.85 4.10 11.64
CA VAL A 110 7.61 4.16 10.38
C VAL A 110 7.35 2.97 9.45
N VAL A 111 6.44 2.08 9.84
CA VAL A 111 5.97 0.97 8.99
C VAL A 111 4.68 1.36 8.28
N ASP A 112 4.53 0.85 7.08
CA ASP A 112 3.38 0.99 6.20
C ASP A 112 2.84 -0.37 5.76
N ALA A 113 1.54 -0.39 5.50
CA ALA A 113 0.86 -1.53 4.92
C ALA A 113 1.00 -1.44 3.39
N ALA A 114 1.90 -2.24 2.85
CA ALA A 114 2.17 -2.34 1.42
C ALA A 114 1.26 -3.39 0.80
N HIS A 115 0.60 -3.04 -0.31
CA HIS A 115 -0.05 -4.05 -1.15
C HIS A 115 1.00 -4.66 -2.07
N ILE A 116 0.99 -5.98 -2.25
CA ILE A 116 1.91 -6.67 -3.16
C ILE A 116 1.47 -6.43 -4.61
N VAL A 117 0.19 -6.68 -4.89
CA VAL A 117 -0.49 -6.29 -6.13
C VAL A 117 -1.30 -5.03 -5.86
N PRO A 118 -1.17 -3.96 -6.67
CA PRO A 118 -1.84 -2.69 -6.40
C PRO A 118 -3.35 -2.83 -6.20
N TYR A 119 -3.91 -2.07 -5.25
CA TYR A 119 -5.36 -2.03 -5.02
C TYR A 119 -6.16 -1.66 -6.28
N ALA A 120 -5.60 -0.84 -7.16
CA ALA A 120 -6.22 -0.48 -8.43
C ALA A 120 -6.50 -1.70 -9.33
N GLU A 121 -5.74 -2.79 -9.17
CA GLU A 121 -5.88 -4.03 -9.94
C GLU A 121 -6.81 -5.04 -9.25
N THR A 122 -6.75 -5.14 -7.91
CA THR A 122 -7.52 -6.15 -7.16
C THR A 122 -8.88 -5.63 -6.69
N SER A 123 -9.00 -4.33 -6.44
CA SER A 123 -10.12 -3.68 -5.74
C SER A 123 -10.45 -4.31 -4.37
N ASP A 124 -9.51 -5.05 -3.79
CA ASP A 124 -9.67 -5.79 -2.54
C ASP A 124 -8.51 -5.55 -1.58
N HIS A 125 -8.83 -5.56 -0.29
CA HIS A 125 -7.91 -5.43 0.84
C HIS A 125 -7.59 -6.80 1.45
N ASP A 126 -7.31 -7.80 0.61
CA ASP A 126 -6.93 -9.13 1.07
C ASP A 126 -5.61 -9.06 1.84
N ILE A 127 -5.63 -9.53 3.09
CA ILE A 127 -4.46 -9.58 3.95
C ILE A 127 -3.33 -10.43 3.39
N ASN A 128 -3.63 -11.42 2.54
CA ASN A 128 -2.62 -12.23 1.85
C ASN A 128 -1.91 -11.46 0.73
N ASN A 129 -2.50 -10.37 0.25
CA ASN A 129 -1.88 -9.42 -0.67
C ASN A 129 -1.12 -8.30 0.08
N GLY A 130 -0.78 -8.51 1.36
CA GLY A 130 -0.21 -7.49 2.23
C GLY A 130 1.14 -7.83 2.84
N LEU A 131 2.00 -6.81 2.92
CA LEU A 131 3.25 -6.79 3.65
C LEU A 131 3.27 -5.59 4.61
N LEU A 132 3.88 -5.75 5.78
CA LEU A 132 4.20 -4.62 6.66
C LEU A 132 5.67 -4.22 6.45
N LEU A 133 5.91 -3.06 5.84
CA LEU A 133 7.26 -2.62 5.43
C LEU A 133 7.62 -1.27 6.03
N ARG A 134 8.90 -1.01 6.28
CA ARG A 134 9.36 0.36 6.57
C ARG A 134 9.08 1.25 5.35
N ALA A 135 8.72 2.52 5.57
CA ALA A 135 8.28 3.42 4.49
C ALA A 135 9.27 3.52 3.31
N ASP A 136 10.58 3.51 3.56
CA ASP A 136 11.58 3.50 2.50
C ASP A 136 11.62 2.16 1.73
N LEU A 137 11.52 1.02 2.42
CA LEU A 137 11.47 -0.30 1.80
C LEU A 137 10.18 -0.50 1.01
N HIS A 138 9.07 0.07 1.48
CA HIS A 138 7.80 0.12 0.74
C HIS A 138 7.99 0.86 -0.58
N ASN A 139 8.56 2.08 -0.57
CA ASN A 139 8.81 2.82 -1.80
C ASN A 139 9.74 2.05 -2.75
N LEU A 140 10.83 1.46 -2.25
CA LEU A 140 11.74 0.65 -3.06
C LEU A 140 11.03 -0.58 -3.66
N PHE A 141 10.09 -1.17 -2.93
CA PHE A 141 9.30 -2.31 -3.39
C PHE A 141 8.33 -1.91 -4.50
N ASP A 142 7.63 -0.79 -4.34
CA ASP A 142 6.71 -0.25 -5.35
C ASP A 142 7.43 0.19 -6.63
N ASP A 143 8.63 0.77 -6.49
CA ASP A 143 9.49 1.15 -7.62
C ASP A 143 10.14 -0.08 -8.31
N GLY A 144 10.08 -1.25 -7.67
CA GLY A 144 10.72 -2.48 -8.15
C GLY A 144 12.23 -2.53 -7.97
N LEU A 145 12.79 -1.58 -7.22
CA LEU A 145 14.20 -1.58 -6.81
C LEU A 145 14.49 -2.64 -5.74
N LEU A 146 13.46 -3.04 -5.00
CA LEU A 146 13.42 -4.17 -4.09
C LEU A 146 12.33 -5.15 -4.54
N ARG A 147 12.63 -6.44 -4.54
CA ARG A 147 11.66 -7.51 -4.83
C ARG A 147 11.82 -8.64 -3.83
N ILE A 148 10.81 -9.50 -3.75
CA ILE A 148 10.87 -10.74 -2.96
C ILE A 148 10.75 -11.91 -3.93
N GLU A 149 11.74 -12.79 -3.94
CA GLU A 149 11.71 -14.01 -4.75
C GLU A 149 10.64 -14.96 -4.19
N PRO A 150 9.61 -15.33 -4.98
CA PRO A 150 8.39 -15.95 -4.47
C PRO A 150 8.57 -17.39 -3.96
N VAL A 151 9.61 -18.11 -4.38
CA VAL A 151 9.85 -19.50 -3.96
C VAL A 151 10.68 -19.57 -2.69
N ARG A 152 11.84 -18.90 -2.66
CA ARG A 152 12.74 -18.92 -1.49
C ARG A 152 12.38 -17.88 -0.44
N MET A 153 11.43 -16.98 -0.73
CA MET A 153 11.06 -15.86 0.12
C MET A 153 12.28 -15.03 0.54
N ARG A 154 13.08 -14.61 -0.45
CA ARG A 154 14.30 -13.83 -0.22
C ARG A 154 14.25 -12.49 -0.91
N VAL A 155 14.80 -11.48 -0.25
CA VAL A 155 14.91 -10.14 -0.81
C VAL A 155 15.92 -10.12 -1.95
N GLU A 156 15.52 -9.59 -3.09
CA GLU A 156 16.37 -9.29 -4.23
C GLU A 156 16.37 -7.79 -4.50
N LEU A 157 17.55 -7.23 -4.78
CA LEU A 157 17.72 -5.79 -5.01
C LEU A 157 18.15 -5.52 -6.45
N SER A 158 17.73 -4.37 -6.97
CA SER A 158 18.28 -3.79 -8.19
C SER A 158 19.78 -3.52 -8.03
N LYS A 159 20.50 -3.56 -9.16
CA LYS A 159 21.93 -3.21 -9.21
C LYS A 159 22.19 -1.80 -8.69
N GLU A 160 21.21 -0.90 -8.80
CA GLU A 160 21.30 0.48 -8.30
C GLU A 160 21.51 0.55 -6.78
N LEU A 161 20.95 -0.40 -6.03
CA LEU A 161 21.04 -0.42 -4.57
C LEU A 161 22.31 -1.10 -4.05
N THR A 162 23.08 -1.77 -4.90
CA THR A 162 24.27 -2.56 -4.48
C THR A 162 25.38 -1.73 -3.84
N ARG A 163 25.42 -0.42 -4.09
CA ARG A 163 26.41 0.51 -3.52
C ARG A 163 25.81 1.44 -2.45
N THR A 164 24.68 1.04 -1.88
CA THR A 164 23.96 1.80 -0.85
C THR A 164 23.87 0.97 0.43
N PRO A 165 23.44 1.56 1.57
CA PRO A 165 23.20 0.80 2.80
C PRO A 165 22.18 -0.33 2.64
N TYR A 166 21.30 -0.26 1.63
CA TYR A 166 20.32 -1.31 1.36
C TYR A 166 20.97 -2.63 0.92
N ALA A 167 22.22 -2.63 0.47
CA ALA A 167 22.93 -3.83 0.03
C ALA A 167 22.95 -4.94 1.09
N GLU A 168 22.93 -4.59 2.38
CA GLU A 168 22.88 -5.54 3.50
C GLU A 168 21.59 -6.37 3.50
N LEU A 169 20.50 -5.85 2.93
CA LEU A 169 19.21 -6.54 2.84
C LEU A 169 19.19 -7.59 1.73
N ALA A 170 20.16 -7.58 0.82
CA ALA A 170 20.18 -8.51 -0.31
C ALA A 170 20.28 -9.96 0.19
N GLY A 171 19.36 -10.80 -0.27
CA GLY A 171 19.27 -12.20 0.10
C GLY A 171 18.71 -12.47 1.50
N MET A 172 18.36 -11.45 2.28
CA MET A 172 17.71 -11.66 3.58
C MET A 172 16.40 -12.43 3.41
N PRO A 173 16.08 -13.38 4.30
CA PRO A 173 14.81 -14.08 4.27
C PRO A 173 13.69 -13.12 4.68
N LEU A 174 12.53 -13.25 4.03
CA LEU A 174 11.32 -12.61 4.48
C LEU A 174 10.93 -13.19 5.84
N ARG A 175 10.55 -12.34 6.78
CA ARG A 175 10.05 -12.75 8.08
C ARG A 175 8.69 -13.43 7.92
N PRO A 176 8.47 -14.62 8.50
CA PRO A 176 7.13 -15.21 8.56
C PRO A 176 6.21 -14.35 9.45
N ARG A 177 4.92 -14.43 9.18
CA ARG A 177 3.88 -13.84 10.01
C ARG A 177 3.82 -14.55 11.37
N ILE A 178 3.11 -13.98 12.34
CA ILE A 178 2.97 -14.57 13.68
C ILE A 178 2.36 -15.98 13.66
N ASP A 179 1.54 -16.28 12.67
CA ASP A 179 0.93 -17.60 12.44
C ASP A 179 1.83 -18.57 11.64
N GLY A 180 3.05 -18.16 11.30
CA GLY A 180 4.00 -18.92 10.49
C GLY A 180 3.73 -18.86 8.98
N SER A 181 2.67 -18.17 8.54
CA SER A 181 2.33 -18.03 7.13
C SER A 181 3.18 -16.96 6.43
N PHE A 182 3.12 -16.98 5.10
CA PHE A 182 3.68 -15.95 4.22
C PHE A 182 2.55 -15.32 3.40
N PRO A 183 2.79 -14.14 2.79
CA PRO A 183 1.87 -13.60 1.81
C PRO A 183 1.63 -14.55 0.63
N ALA A 184 0.57 -14.28 -0.14
CA ALA A 184 0.22 -15.08 -1.31
C ALA A 184 1.39 -15.16 -2.30
N ILE A 185 1.78 -16.39 -2.64
CA ILE A 185 2.90 -16.64 -3.56
C ILE A 185 2.57 -16.07 -4.94
N GLU A 186 1.32 -16.19 -5.36
CA GLU A 186 0.82 -15.70 -6.64
C GLU A 186 0.96 -14.17 -6.75
N ALA A 187 0.66 -13.45 -5.67
CA ALA A 187 0.82 -12.00 -5.60
C ALA A 187 2.31 -11.61 -5.71
N LEU A 188 3.17 -12.29 -4.95
CA LEU A 188 4.62 -12.05 -5.00
C LEU A 188 5.20 -12.35 -6.39
N ASP A 189 4.77 -13.45 -7.01
CA ASP A 189 5.20 -13.85 -8.35
C ASP A 189 4.75 -12.85 -9.43
N GLN A 190 3.53 -12.31 -9.32
CA GLN A 190 3.04 -11.25 -10.20
C GLN A 190 3.91 -9.98 -10.07
N HIS A 191 4.11 -9.48 -8.84
CA HIS A 191 4.97 -8.31 -8.58
C HIS A 191 6.38 -8.55 -9.10
N TYR A 192 6.96 -9.70 -8.76
CA TYR A 192 8.31 -10.07 -9.13
C TYR A 192 8.52 -10.10 -10.64
N ARG A 193 7.58 -10.68 -11.41
CA ARG A 193 7.65 -10.70 -12.88
C ARG A 193 7.49 -9.30 -13.49
N THR A 194 6.61 -8.48 -12.94
CA THR A 194 6.34 -7.12 -13.44
C THR A 194 7.58 -6.23 -13.33
N HIS A 195 8.37 -6.41 -12.27
CA HIS A 195 9.55 -5.58 -12.01
C HIS A 195 10.89 -6.22 -12.40
N ARG A 196 10.94 -7.50 -12.79
CA ARG A 196 12.19 -8.18 -13.20
C ARG A 196 12.69 -7.80 -14.59
N SER A 197 11.80 -7.31 -15.47
CA SER A 197 12.12 -6.90 -16.84
C SER A 197 12.42 -5.41 -17.01
N ARG A 198 12.33 -4.64 -15.92
CA ARG A 198 12.72 -3.22 -15.86
C ARG A 198 14.18 -3.10 -15.46
#